data_AF-A0A1M7LCR5-F1
#
_entry.id   AF-A0A1M7LCR5-F1
#
_cell.length_a   1.000
_cell.length_b   1.000
_cell.length_c   1.000
_cell.angle_alpha   90.00
_cell.angle_beta   90.00
_cell.angle_gamma   90.00
#
_symmetry.space_group_name_H-M   'P 1'
#
loop_
_entity.id
_entity.type
_entity.pdbx_description
1 polymer ?
#
loop_
_entity_poly.entity_id
_entity_poly.type
_entity_poly.pdbx_seq_one_letter_code
_entity_poly.pdbx_strand_id
1 'polypeptide(L)'
;MLEYLTKLEINKNLRINYSKEFLDKENTDFITMPLENFLQKYYSKLDAFDEEVWEKTLLNLVKLAYDEKTFNKMVENFGYSSIEKHDFKKQFDFFDELKNDNRLDIDTKKFIGFMAGNHFFDKYVFSIKDWFNSYYWANPYLSVTNSTEKANFTINHILSSPYGLNYLKSVLPRLNHWRR
;
A
#
# COMPACT_ATOMS: atom_id res chain seq x y z
N MET A 1 -4.87 21.27 -2.23
CA MET A 1 -4.00 20.07 -2.18
C MET A 1 -4.44 19.31 -0.93
N LEU A 2 -5.46 18.46 -1.08
CA LEU A 2 -6.20 17.85 0.03
C LEU A 2 -5.63 16.46 0.28
N GLU A 3 -4.51 16.47 0.98
CA GLU A 3 -3.72 15.32 1.38
C GLU A 3 -4.63 14.31 2.15
N TYR A 4 -5.03 13.22 1.50
CA TYR A 4 -6.04 12.27 2.03
C TYR A 4 -5.64 11.65 3.38
N LEU A 5 -4.34 11.45 3.59
CA LEU A 5 -3.76 11.02 4.86
C LEU A 5 -3.81 12.12 5.95
N THR A 6 -3.98 13.38 5.56
CA THR A 6 -4.05 14.54 6.47
C THR A 6 -5.47 14.77 6.98
N LYS A 7 -6.51 14.34 6.24
CA LYS A 7 -7.89 14.25 6.75
C LYS A 7 -8.09 13.12 7.77
N LEU A 8 -7.33 12.02 7.64
CA LEU A 8 -7.31 10.93 8.63
C LEU A 8 -6.38 11.20 9.81
N GLU A 9 -5.78 12.40 9.91
CA GLU A 9 -4.74 12.77 10.88
C GLU A 9 -3.50 11.83 10.90
N ILE A 10 -3.34 10.96 9.90
CA ILE A 10 -2.25 9.98 9.84
C ILE A 10 -0.88 10.67 9.71
N ASN A 11 -0.84 11.85 9.08
CA ASN A 11 0.41 12.56 8.82
C ASN A 11 0.91 13.48 9.96
N LYS A 12 0.04 13.99 10.83
CA LYS A 12 0.41 15.14 11.69
C LYS A 12 1.06 14.76 13.03
N ASN A 13 0.85 13.54 13.53
CA ASN A 13 1.26 13.16 14.88
C ASN A 13 2.33 12.05 14.97
N LEU A 14 2.81 11.46 13.87
CA LEU A 14 3.57 10.20 13.93
C LEU A 14 4.94 10.19 13.25
N ARG A 15 5.42 11.35 12.75
CA ARG A 15 6.88 11.57 12.65
C ARG A 15 7.58 11.58 14.02
N ILE A 16 6.80 11.44 15.10
CA ILE A 16 7.24 11.35 16.48
C ILE A 16 7.58 9.87 16.74
N ASN A 17 8.84 9.44 16.52
CA ASN A 17 9.61 8.56 17.44
C ASN A 17 10.76 7.75 16.82
N TYR A 18 10.90 7.64 15.50
CA TYR A 18 12.13 7.04 14.95
C TYR A 18 13.26 8.06 14.93
N SER A 19 14.33 7.78 15.68
CA SER A 19 15.54 8.59 15.61
C SER A 19 16.08 8.57 14.18
N LYS A 20 16.68 9.68 13.74
CA LYS A 20 17.36 9.73 12.44
C LYS A 20 18.36 8.57 12.29
N GLU A 21 19.08 8.26 13.36
CA GLU A 21 20.02 7.15 13.42
C GLU A 21 19.37 5.79 13.14
N PHE A 22 18.15 5.55 13.65
CA PHE A 22 17.42 4.31 13.36
C PHE A 22 17.09 4.21 11.87
N LEU A 23 16.56 5.28 11.27
CA LEU A 23 16.19 5.32 9.86
C LEU A 23 17.42 5.17 8.95
N ASP A 24 18.51 5.86 9.27
CA ASP A 24 19.77 5.75 8.53
C ASP A 24 20.34 4.32 8.61
N LYS A 25 20.22 3.68 9.77
CA LYS A 25 20.64 2.29 9.96
C LYS A 25 19.75 1.31 9.21
N GLU A 26 18.43 1.46 9.28
CA GLU A 26 17.48 0.62 8.54
C GLU A 26 17.74 0.72 7.03
N ASN A 27 17.94 1.93 6.51
CA ASN A 27 18.27 2.15 5.10
C ASN A 27 19.60 1.49 4.71
N THR A 28 20.62 1.59 5.58
CA THR A 28 21.91 0.93 5.34
C THR A 28 21.74 -0.59 5.30
N ASP A 29 21.06 -1.15 6.30
CA ASP A 29 20.80 -2.59 6.39
C ASP A 29 19.98 -3.10 5.20
N PHE A 30 19.01 -2.33 4.70
CA PHE A 30 18.25 -2.69 3.49
C PHE A 30 19.13 -2.84 2.24
N ILE A 31 20.23 -2.08 2.16
CA ILE A 31 21.17 -2.13 1.03
C ILE A 31 22.20 -3.25 1.23
N THR A 32 22.67 -3.47 2.45
CA THR A 32 23.82 -4.34 2.72
C THR A 32 23.45 -5.75 3.18
N MET A 33 22.22 -5.97 3.63
CA MET A 33 21.78 -7.24 4.21
C MET A 33 20.96 -8.06 3.19
N PRO A 34 21.05 -9.41 3.21
CA PRO A 34 20.12 -10.25 2.48
C PRO A 34 18.66 -9.95 2.87
N LEU A 35 17.76 -9.95 1.89
CA LEU A 35 16.35 -9.55 2.07
C LEU A 35 15.68 -10.28 3.24
N GLU A 36 15.83 -11.60 3.34
CA GLU A 36 15.19 -12.39 4.40
C GLU A 36 15.63 -11.94 5.81
N ASN A 37 16.93 -11.69 6.00
CA ASN A 37 17.48 -11.22 7.27
C ASN A 37 16.97 -9.80 7.60
N PHE A 38 16.87 -8.94 6.58
CA PHE A 38 16.33 -7.59 6.75
C PHE A 38 14.85 -7.66 7.17
N LEU A 39 14.03 -8.44 6.45
CA LEU A 39 12.61 -8.61 6.74
C LEU A 39 12.39 -9.22 8.14
N GLN A 40 13.19 -10.21 8.52
CA GLN A 40 13.11 -10.78 9.87
C GLN A 40 13.44 -9.76 10.96
N LYS A 41 14.49 -8.96 10.74
CA LYS A 41 14.95 -7.97 11.73
C LYS A 41 13.94 -6.84 11.96
N TYR A 42 13.31 -6.35 10.89
CA TYR A 42 12.47 -5.14 10.95
C TYR A 42 10.97 -5.40 10.81
N TYR A 43 10.56 -6.49 10.17
CA TYR A 43 9.17 -6.74 9.76
C TYR A 43 8.63 -8.10 10.23
N SER A 44 9.33 -8.80 11.14
CA SER A 44 8.82 -10.03 11.75
C SER A 44 7.44 -9.84 12.40
N LYS A 45 7.18 -8.63 12.85
CA LYS A 45 5.87 -8.06 13.15
C LYS A 45 5.80 -6.66 12.54
N LEU A 46 4.60 -6.14 12.31
CA LEU A 46 4.44 -4.70 12.09
C LEU A 46 4.89 -3.97 13.36
N ASP A 47 5.59 -2.87 13.19
CA ASP A 47 5.78 -1.97 14.32
C ASP A 47 4.43 -1.34 14.70
N ALA A 48 4.35 -0.79 15.92
CA ALA A 48 3.09 -0.25 16.44
C ALA A 48 2.50 0.88 15.57
N PHE A 49 3.36 1.64 14.89
CA PHE A 49 2.94 2.74 14.04
C PHE A 49 2.36 2.23 12.72
N ASP A 50 3.04 1.31 12.05
CA ASP A 50 2.58 0.68 10.82
C ASP A 50 1.30 -0.12 11.03
N GLU A 51 1.20 -0.82 12.15
CA GLU A 51 -0.03 -1.52 12.54
C GLU A 51 -1.20 -0.55 12.70
N GLU A 52 -1.01 0.55 13.43
CA GLU A 52 -2.05 1.58 13.61
C GLU A 52 -2.48 2.20 12.26
N VAL A 53 -1.53 2.55 11.39
CA VAL A 53 -1.82 3.10 10.07
C VAL A 53 -2.57 2.09 9.20
N TRP A 54 -2.14 0.84 9.20
CA TRP A 54 -2.78 -0.25 8.47
C TRP A 54 -4.23 -0.43 8.93
N GLU A 55 -4.46 -0.55 10.24
CA GLU A 55 -5.80 -0.74 10.82
C GLU A 55 -6.73 0.45 10.54
N LYS A 56 -6.26 1.69 10.73
CA LYS A 56 -7.04 2.89 10.43
C LYS A 56 -7.42 2.95 8.95
N THR A 57 -6.50 2.61 8.06
CA THR A 57 -6.77 2.62 6.61
C THR A 57 -7.78 1.53 6.25
N LEU A 58 -7.67 0.34 6.84
CA LEU A 58 -8.62 -0.73 6.60
C LEU A 58 -10.03 -0.37 7.09
N LEU A 59 -10.16 0.12 8.33
CA LEU A 59 -11.47 0.38 8.95
C LEU A 59 -12.20 1.55 8.30
N ASN A 60 -11.48 2.65 8.05
CA ASN A 60 -12.12 3.90 7.63
C ASN A 60 -12.30 4.01 6.12
N LEU A 61 -11.58 3.21 5.34
CA LEU A 61 -11.58 3.30 3.88
C LEU A 61 -11.91 1.95 3.23
N VAL A 62 -11.03 0.96 3.40
CA VAL A 62 -11.12 -0.29 2.64
C VAL A 62 -12.40 -1.04 2.98
N LYS A 63 -12.70 -1.28 4.26
CA LYS A 63 -13.87 -2.05 4.66
C LYS A 63 -15.18 -1.38 4.23
N LEU A 64 -15.26 -0.05 4.28
CA LEU A 64 -16.42 0.69 3.78
C LEU A 64 -16.62 0.49 2.27
N ALA A 65 -15.53 0.39 1.51
CA ALA A 65 -15.58 0.14 0.07
C ALA A 65 -16.13 -1.24 -0.33
N TYR A 66 -16.21 -2.19 0.59
CA TYR A 66 -16.79 -3.50 0.35
C TYR A 66 -18.18 -3.67 0.99
N ASP A 67 -18.76 -2.61 1.55
CA ASP A 67 -20.14 -2.59 2.04
C ASP A 67 -20.95 -1.52 1.32
N GLU A 68 -21.81 -1.96 0.40
CA GLU A 68 -22.68 -1.10 -0.41
C GLU A 68 -23.51 -0.11 0.43
N LYS A 69 -23.89 -0.50 1.65
CA LYS A 69 -24.66 0.37 2.57
C LYS A 69 -23.86 1.57 3.03
N THR A 70 -22.54 1.54 2.89
CA THR A 70 -21.63 2.56 3.39
C THR A 70 -20.94 3.37 2.29
N PHE A 71 -21.27 3.14 1.01
CA PHE A 71 -20.62 3.85 -0.09
C PHE A 71 -20.79 5.37 -0.02
N ASN A 72 -21.94 5.87 0.45
CA ASN A 72 -22.12 7.31 0.67
C ASN A 72 -21.15 7.87 1.73
N LYS A 73 -20.83 7.10 2.78
CA LYS A 73 -19.84 7.50 3.79
C LYS A 73 -18.43 7.57 3.23
N MET A 74 -18.12 6.79 2.19
CA MET A 74 -16.83 6.89 1.50
C MET A 74 -16.70 8.21 0.74
N VAL A 75 -17.77 8.74 0.17
CA VAL A 75 -17.73 10.03 -0.54
C VAL A 75 -17.28 11.13 0.42
N GLU A 76 -17.82 11.12 1.65
CA GLU A 76 -17.46 12.06 2.72
C GLU A 76 -16.01 11.86 3.20
N ASN A 77 -15.62 10.61 3.50
CA ASN A 77 -14.30 10.28 4.06
C ASN A 77 -13.16 10.43 3.04
N PHE A 78 -13.40 10.03 1.79
CA PHE A 78 -12.44 10.07 0.69
C PHE A 78 -12.54 11.34 -0.15
N GLY A 79 -13.32 12.33 0.29
CA GLY A 79 -13.47 13.61 -0.40
C GLY A 79 -13.82 13.49 -1.88
N TYR A 80 -14.49 12.42 -2.28
CA TYR A 80 -14.95 12.28 -3.65
C TYR A 80 -16.05 13.30 -3.90
N SER A 81 -16.13 13.83 -5.13
CA SER A 81 -17.25 14.66 -5.54
C SER A 81 -18.55 13.86 -5.67
N SER A 82 -18.43 12.55 -5.92
CA SER A 82 -19.54 11.60 -6.05
C SER A 82 -19.03 10.17 -5.94
N ILE A 83 -19.93 9.24 -5.63
CA ILE A 83 -19.66 7.79 -5.57
C ILE A 83 -19.08 7.22 -6.87
N GLU A 84 -19.44 7.82 -8.01
CA GLU A 84 -19.00 7.43 -9.36
C GLU A 84 -17.50 7.64 -9.60
N LYS A 85 -16.80 8.34 -8.69
CA LYS A 85 -15.34 8.49 -8.73
C LYS A 85 -14.58 7.25 -8.27
N HIS A 86 -15.28 6.26 -7.71
CA HIS A 86 -14.71 4.98 -7.32
C HIS A 86 -15.27 3.87 -8.21
N ASP A 87 -14.40 3.15 -8.89
CA ASP A 87 -14.77 2.03 -9.75
C ASP A 87 -14.94 0.75 -8.93
N PHE A 88 -16.13 0.58 -8.35
CA PHE A 88 -16.45 -0.61 -7.55
C PHE A 88 -16.34 -1.90 -8.36
N LYS A 89 -16.73 -1.89 -9.64
CA LYS A 89 -16.64 -3.08 -10.49
C LYS A 89 -15.18 -3.52 -10.59
N LYS A 90 -14.29 -2.60 -10.93
CA LYS A 90 -12.86 -2.89 -11.04
C LYS A 90 -12.24 -3.30 -9.71
N GLN A 91 -12.69 -2.71 -8.60
CA GLN A 91 -12.28 -3.16 -7.27
C GLN A 91 -12.58 -4.64 -7.04
N PHE A 92 -13.82 -5.06 -7.32
CA PHE A 92 -14.22 -6.46 -7.13
C PHE A 92 -13.51 -7.39 -8.12
N ASP A 93 -13.34 -6.98 -9.38
CA ASP A 93 -12.60 -7.76 -10.39
C ASP A 93 -11.14 -8.03 -9.93
N PHE A 94 -10.45 -7.00 -9.40
CA PHE A 94 -9.08 -7.15 -8.88
C PHE A 94 -9.01 -8.00 -7.62
N PHE A 95 -9.99 -7.86 -6.72
CA PHE A 95 -10.09 -8.71 -5.53
C PHE A 95 -10.27 -10.18 -5.91
N ASP A 96 -11.13 -10.46 -6.89
CA ASP A 96 -11.39 -11.82 -7.38
C ASP A 96 -10.19 -12.44 -8.10
N GLU A 97 -9.40 -11.65 -8.82
CA GLU A 97 -8.13 -12.10 -9.42
C GLU A 97 -7.15 -12.58 -8.33
N LEU A 98 -7.13 -11.90 -7.17
CA LEU A 98 -6.23 -12.21 -6.06
C LEU A 98 -6.76 -13.28 -5.10
N LYS A 99 -8.02 -13.73 -5.22
CA LYS A 99 -8.64 -14.59 -4.20
C LYS A 99 -7.86 -15.87 -3.93
N ASN A 100 -7.22 -16.42 -4.95
CA ASN A 100 -6.44 -17.65 -4.89
C ASN A 100 -4.95 -17.45 -4.56
N ASP A 101 -4.47 -16.21 -4.40
CA ASP A 101 -3.08 -15.98 -3.97
C ASP A 101 -2.96 -16.20 -2.46
N ASN A 102 -2.40 -17.33 -2.07
CA ASN A 102 -2.25 -17.73 -0.67
C ASN A 102 -1.15 -16.97 0.09
N ARG A 103 -0.33 -16.17 -0.62
CA ARG A 103 0.71 -15.33 0.02
C ARG A 103 0.13 -14.07 0.64
N LEU A 104 -1.11 -13.71 0.26
CA LEU A 104 -1.83 -12.54 0.73
C LEU A 104 -2.99 -12.97 1.64
N ASP A 105 -3.19 -12.24 2.73
CA ASP A 105 -4.43 -12.38 3.50
C ASP A 105 -5.59 -11.62 2.86
N ILE A 106 -6.78 -11.83 3.41
CA ILE A 106 -8.02 -11.25 2.90
C ILE A 106 -8.02 -9.72 2.91
N ASP A 107 -7.40 -9.11 3.93
CA ASP A 107 -7.41 -7.67 4.10
C ASP A 107 -6.44 -7.01 3.12
N THR A 108 -5.27 -7.60 2.87
CA THR A 108 -4.35 -7.15 1.83
C THR A 108 -4.96 -7.30 0.44
N LYS A 109 -5.68 -8.41 0.15
CA LYS A 109 -6.43 -8.57 -1.11
C LYS A 109 -7.45 -7.46 -1.29
N LYS A 110 -8.25 -7.18 -0.25
CA LYS A 110 -9.25 -6.10 -0.28
C LYS A 110 -8.61 -4.73 -0.49
N PHE A 111 -7.48 -4.47 0.16
CA PHE A 111 -6.74 -3.22 0.01
C PHE A 111 -6.28 -3.01 -1.44
N ILE A 112 -5.72 -4.04 -2.08
CA ILE A 112 -5.28 -3.95 -3.48
C ILE A 112 -6.47 -3.75 -4.42
N GLY A 113 -7.59 -4.46 -4.19
CA GLY A 113 -8.84 -4.19 -4.93
C GLY A 113 -9.31 -2.75 -4.74
N PHE A 114 -9.27 -2.23 -3.51
CA PHE A 114 -9.64 -0.84 -3.21
C PHE A 114 -8.76 0.16 -3.97
N MET A 115 -7.45 -0.09 -4.07
CA MET A 115 -6.55 0.71 -4.91
C MET A 115 -6.98 0.71 -6.39
N ALA A 116 -7.46 -0.42 -6.90
CA ALA A 116 -7.97 -0.53 -8.26
C ALA A 116 -9.23 0.29 -8.48
N GLY A 117 -10.18 0.26 -7.53
CA GLY A 117 -11.35 1.13 -7.58
C GLY A 117 -11.00 2.61 -7.49
N ASN A 118 -9.91 2.96 -6.80
CA ASN A 118 -9.37 4.33 -6.77
C ASN A 118 -8.45 4.66 -7.99
N HIS A 119 -8.57 3.92 -9.08
CA HIS A 119 -7.86 4.17 -10.34
C HIS A 119 -6.32 4.16 -10.24
N PHE A 120 -5.74 3.48 -9.24
CA PHE A 120 -4.29 3.32 -9.14
C PHE A 120 -3.72 2.68 -10.42
N PHE A 121 -4.27 1.54 -10.80
CA PHE A 121 -3.79 0.73 -11.92
C PHE A 121 -4.07 1.39 -13.28
N ASP A 122 -5.18 2.14 -13.43
CA ASP A 122 -5.45 2.91 -14.66
C ASP A 122 -4.42 4.01 -14.87
N LYS A 123 -4.13 4.79 -13.82
CA LYS A 123 -3.20 5.91 -13.93
C LYS A 123 -1.81 5.47 -14.39
N TYR A 124 -1.36 4.31 -13.92
CA TYR A 124 -0.01 3.83 -14.20
C TYR A 124 0.04 2.73 -15.26
N VAL A 125 -1.10 2.43 -15.89
CA VAL A 125 -1.22 1.43 -16.98
C VAL A 125 -0.60 0.08 -16.58
N PHE A 126 -0.99 -0.43 -15.41
CA PHE A 126 -0.53 -1.72 -14.89
C PHE A 126 -1.67 -2.72 -14.76
N SER A 127 -1.43 -3.97 -15.14
CA SER A 127 -2.16 -5.10 -14.56
C SER A 127 -1.65 -5.42 -13.15
N ILE A 128 -2.39 -6.24 -12.38
CA ILE A 128 -1.89 -6.79 -11.10
C ILE A 128 -0.55 -7.48 -11.32
N LYS A 129 -0.47 -8.34 -12.35
CA LYS A 129 0.72 -9.11 -12.67
C LYS A 129 1.91 -8.20 -12.98
N ASP A 130 1.70 -7.13 -13.76
CA ASP A 130 2.77 -6.18 -14.08
C ASP A 130 3.25 -5.47 -12.82
N TRP A 131 2.33 -5.01 -11.99
CA TRP A 131 2.67 -4.34 -10.74
C TRP A 131 3.43 -5.25 -9.78
N PHE A 132 3.04 -6.53 -9.66
CA PHE A 132 3.71 -7.51 -8.79
C PHE A 132 5.13 -7.85 -9.25
N ASN A 133 5.40 -7.71 -10.55
CA ASN A 133 6.72 -7.95 -11.16
C ASN A 133 7.51 -6.66 -11.41
N SER A 134 6.93 -5.50 -11.10
CA SER A 134 7.59 -4.21 -11.30
C SER A 134 8.59 -3.93 -10.19
N TYR A 135 9.75 -3.35 -10.54
CA TYR A 135 10.66 -2.74 -9.57
C TYR A 135 10.27 -1.30 -9.20
N TYR A 136 9.24 -0.75 -9.83
CA TYR A 136 8.72 0.59 -9.54
C TYR A 136 7.41 0.54 -8.76
N TRP A 137 7.05 -0.61 -8.19
CA TRP A 137 5.75 -0.86 -7.58
C TRP A 137 5.37 0.15 -6.47
N ALA A 138 6.36 0.66 -5.72
CA ALA A 138 6.16 1.67 -4.68
C ALA A 138 6.06 3.11 -5.24
N ASN A 139 6.66 3.38 -6.40
CA ASN A 139 6.61 4.67 -7.08
C ASN A 139 6.49 4.48 -8.61
N PRO A 140 5.29 4.08 -9.09
CA PRO A 140 5.10 3.62 -10.46
C PRO A 140 5.33 4.73 -11.51
N TYR A 141 5.23 6.00 -11.12
CA TYR A 141 5.53 7.13 -11.99
C TYR A 141 6.97 7.09 -12.55
N LEU A 142 7.93 6.60 -11.77
CA LEU A 142 9.35 6.53 -12.16
C LEU A 142 9.62 5.55 -13.31
N SER A 143 8.74 4.56 -13.51
CA SER A 143 8.86 3.62 -14.62
C SER A 143 8.65 4.27 -15.99
N VAL A 144 7.88 5.37 -16.03
CA VAL A 144 7.56 6.11 -17.27
C VAL A 144 8.72 7.03 -17.68
N THR A 145 9.56 7.44 -16.72
CA THR A 145 10.61 8.45 -16.93
C THR A 145 12.03 7.86 -16.99
N ASN A 146 12.19 6.54 -17.11
CA ASN A 146 13.49 5.85 -17.12
C ASN A 146 14.40 6.24 -15.93
N SER A 147 13.87 6.23 -14.71
CA SER A 147 14.66 6.54 -13.50
C SER A 147 15.53 5.37 -13.05
N THR A 148 16.71 5.67 -12.50
CA THR A 148 17.56 4.72 -11.76
C THR A 148 17.03 4.42 -10.35
N GLU A 149 16.09 5.22 -9.86
CA GLU A 149 15.43 5.04 -8.56
C GLU A 149 14.33 3.97 -8.69
N LYS A 150 14.73 2.70 -8.59
CA LYS A 150 13.84 1.53 -8.52
C LYS A 150 13.99 0.84 -7.18
N ALA A 151 12.96 0.12 -6.74
CA ALA A 151 13.06 -0.78 -5.61
C ALA A 151 14.08 -1.89 -5.92
N ASN A 152 14.74 -2.40 -4.88
CA ASN A 152 15.68 -3.52 -5.00
C ASN A 152 14.96 -4.83 -5.32
N PHE A 153 13.70 -4.96 -4.92
CA PHE A 153 12.89 -6.18 -5.03
C PHE A 153 11.50 -5.87 -5.58
N THR A 154 10.95 -6.83 -6.32
CA THR A 154 9.55 -6.82 -6.76
C THR A 154 8.66 -7.34 -5.64
N ILE A 155 7.34 -7.10 -5.72
CA ILE A 155 6.39 -7.65 -4.75
C ILE A 155 6.46 -9.18 -4.74
N ASN A 156 6.62 -9.84 -5.90
CA ASN A 156 6.77 -11.29 -5.96
C ASN A 156 8.00 -11.80 -5.21
N HIS A 157 9.15 -11.12 -5.30
CA HIS A 157 10.34 -11.47 -4.51
C HIS A 157 10.09 -11.31 -3.01
N ILE A 158 9.46 -10.20 -2.61
CA ILE A 158 9.11 -9.90 -1.21
C ILE A 158 8.18 -10.97 -0.65
N LEU A 159 7.06 -11.26 -1.32
CA LEU A 159 6.04 -12.21 -0.86
C LEU A 159 6.51 -13.67 -0.87
N SER A 160 7.63 -13.97 -1.53
CA SER A 160 8.27 -15.29 -1.49
C SER A 160 9.16 -15.48 -0.26
N SER A 161 9.45 -14.40 0.48
CA SER A 161 10.28 -14.41 1.68
C SER A 161 9.42 -14.42 2.96
N PRO A 162 9.90 -15.03 4.06
CA PRO A 162 9.27 -14.86 5.37
C PRO A 162 9.07 -13.39 5.72
N TYR A 163 7.94 -13.06 6.32
CA TYR A 163 7.58 -11.69 6.75
C TYR A 163 7.40 -10.67 5.61
N GLY A 164 7.47 -11.09 4.35
CA GLY A 164 7.26 -10.22 3.19
C GLY A 164 5.89 -9.55 3.16
N LEU A 165 4.85 -10.23 3.65
CA LEU A 165 3.50 -9.65 3.74
C LEU A 165 3.46 -8.46 4.71
N ASN A 166 4.15 -8.54 5.86
CA ASN A 166 4.20 -7.44 6.81
C ASN A 166 4.91 -6.23 6.20
N TYR A 167 6.03 -6.46 5.52
CA TYR A 167 6.72 -5.39 4.79
C TYR A 167 5.83 -4.78 3.68
N LEU A 168 5.10 -5.61 2.94
CA LEU A 168 4.16 -5.07 1.95
C LEU A 168 3.10 -4.19 2.62
N LYS A 169 2.50 -4.64 3.73
CA LYS A 169 1.50 -3.88 4.50
C LYS A 169 2.03 -2.56 5.06
N SER A 170 3.29 -2.47 5.48
CA SER A 170 3.86 -1.19 5.93
C SER A 170 4.03 -0.20 4.78
N VAL A 171 4.26 -0.68 3.55
CA VAL A 171 4.44 0.18 2.38
C VAL A 171 3.11 0.61 1.73
N LEU A 172 2.10 -0.28 1.65
CA LEU A 172 0.85 -0.02 0.90
C LEU A 172 0.13 1.28 1.29
N PRO A 173 -0.08 1.63 2.57
CA PRO A 173 -0.70 2.90 2.96
C PRO A 173 0.18 4.13 2.68
N ARG A 174 1.49 3.93 2.49
CA ARG A 174 2.49 4.98 2.32
C ARG A 174 2.83 5.25 0.85
N LEU A 175 2.23 4.51 -0.09
CA LEU A 175 2.45 4.70 -1.52
C LEU A 175 2.21 6.15 -1.95
N ASN A 176 3.03 6.64 -2.88
CA ASN A 176 2.91 8.01 -3.41
C ASN A 176 1.54 8.31 -4.02
N HIS A 177 0.80 7.29 -4.43
CA HIS A 177 -0.57 7.41 -4.94
C HIS A 177 -1.51 8.15 -4.00
N TRP A 178 -1.33 8.02 -2.67
CA TRP A 178 -2.21 8.62 -1.67
C TRP A 178 -1.90 10.10 -1.37
N ARG A 179 -0.75 10.61 -1.82
CA ARG A 179 -0.29 12.00 -1.57
C ARG A 179 -0.84 13.01 -2.58
N ARG A 180 -1.98 12.72 -3.21
CA ARG A 180 -2.62 13.58 -4.22
C ARG A 180 -3.38 14.75 -3.58
#